data_AF-A0A3E4PYQ3-F1
#
_entry.id   AF-A0A3E4PYQ3-F1
#
_cell.length_a   1.000
_cell.length_b   1.000
_cell.length_c   1.000
_cell.angle_alpha   90.00
_cell.angle_beta   90.00
_cell.angle_gamma   90.00
#
_symmetry.space_group_name_H-M   'P 1'
#
loop_
_entity.id
_entity.type
_entity.pdbx_description
1 polymer ?
#
loop_
_entity_poly.entity_id
_entity_poly.type
_entity_poly.pdbx_seq_one_letter_code
_entity_poly.pdbx_strand_id
1 'polypeptide(L)' 'MKTGAFWIDRKGYLAEADGSIVNCKNSWYYMKSNQKWYYFDENGSFVADKIINLDSVEYYLSYNGEL' A
#
# COMPACT_ATOMS: atom_id res chain seq x y z
N MET A 1 16.45 -10.42 -2.02
CA MET A 1 15.76 -9.14 -1.72
C MET A 1 14.26 -9.35 -1.87
N LYS A 2 13.44 -8.79 -0.96
CA LYS A 2 11.98 -8.78 -1.13
C LYS A 2 11.59 -7.48 -1.85
N THR A 3 10.67 -7.59 -2.80
CA THR A 3 10.10 -6.47 -3.56
C THR A 3 8.58 -6.62 -3.56
N GLY A 4 7.86 -5.54 -3.85
CA GLY A 4 6.40 -5.49 -3.86
C GLY A 4 5.77 -5.52 -2.48
N ALA A 5 4.49 -5.86 -2.44
CA ALA A 5 3.68 -5.88 -1.22
C ALA A 5 3.95 -7.15 -0.41
N PHE A 6 4.21 -7.02 0.89
CA PHE A 6 4.40 -8.15 1.78
C PHE A 6 4.05 -7.80 3.23
N TRP A 7 3.84 -8.83 4.05
CA TRP A 7 3.44 -8.69 5.44
C TRP A 7 4.55 -9.14 6.38
N ILE A 8 4.79 -8.36 7.45
CA ILE A 8 5.64 -8.73 8.58
C ILE A 8 4.89 -8.31 9.84
N ASP A 9 4.72 -9.22 10.80
CA ASP A 9 4.03 -8.96 12.08
C ASP A 9 2.69 -8.24 11.93
N ARG A 10 1.88 -8.67 10.94
CA ARG A 10 0.58 -8.09 10.56
C ARG A 10 0.62 -6.65 10.05
N LYS A 11 1.80 -6.08 9.84
CA LYS A 11 2.00 -4.81 9.15
C LYS A 11 2.33 -5.05 7.68
N GLY A 12 1.64 -4.32 6.81
CA GLY A 12 1.86 -4.33 5.37
C GLY A 12 3.00 -3.39 4.99
N TYR A 13 3.97 -3.90 4.23
CA TYR A 13 5.09 -3.16 3.69
C TYR A 13 5.08 -3.22 2.16
N LEU A 14 5.63 -2.18 1.54
CA LEU A 14 5.86 -2.12 0.11
C LEU A 14 7.35 -1.84 -0.12
N ALA A 15 7.98 -2.64 -0.98
CA ALA A 15 9.35 -2.41 -1.42
C ALA A 15 9.41 -2.16 -2.92
N GLU A 16 10.17 -1.14 -3.32
CA GLU A 16 10.45 -0.85 -4.72
C GLU A 16 11.36 -1.91 -5.35
N ALA A 17 11.56 -1.82 -6.67
CA ALA A 17 12.40 -2.77 -7.42
C ALA A 17 13.86 -2.81 -6.93
N ASP A 18 14.36 -1.73 -6.32
CA ASP A 18 15.69 -1.64 -5.71
C ASP A 18 15.73 -2.19 -4.26
N GLY A 19 14.60 -2.66 -3.74
CA GLY A 19 14.45 -3.17 -2.38
C GLY A 19 14.27 -2.09 -1.31
N SER A 20 14.20 -0.82 -1.67
CA SER A 20 13.92 0.26 -0.72
C SER A 20 12.48 0.17 -0.22
N ILE A 21 12.29 0.38 1.10
CA ILE A 21 10.97 0.37 1.73
C ILE A 21 10.30 1.72 1.50
N VAL A 22 9.07 1.68 1.00
CA VAL A 22 8.21 2.86 0.90
C VAL A 22 7.81 3.30 2.30
N ASN A 23 8.08 4.57 2.63
CA ASN A 23 7.72 5.15 3.91
C ASN A 23 6.79 6.34 3.70
N CYS A 24 5.49 6.07 3.74
CA CYS A 24 4.43 7.08 3.67
C CYS A 24 3.28 6.71 4.62
N LYS A 25 2.44 7.70 4.94
CA LYS A 25 1.36 7.59 5.94
C LYS A 25 0.18 8.45 5.52
N ASN A 26 -1.03 7.94 5.71
CA ASN A 26 -2.29 8.60 5.32
C ASN A 26 -2.27 9.13 3.87
N SER A 27 -1.66 8.36 2.97
CA SER A 27 -1.39 8.83 1.61
C SER A 27 -1.33 7.69 0.60
N TRP A 28 -1.66 8.02 -0.64
CA TRP A 28 -1.45 7.15 -1.78
C TRP A 28 0.03 7.08 -2.18
N TYR A 29 0.45 5.91 -2.63
CA TYR A 29 1.74 5.66 -3.24
C TYR A 29 1.56 4.93 -4.57
N TYR A 30 2.17 5.46 -5.63
CA TYR A 30 2.17 4.82 -6.94
C TYR A 30 3.43 3.98 -7.11
N MET A 31 3.26 2.67 -7.12
CA MET A 31 4.36 1.74 -7.29
C MET A 31 4.70 1.61 -8.77
N LYS A 32 5.88 2.11 -9.15
CA LYS A 32 6.27 2.22 -10.56
C LYS A 32 6.48 0.86 -11.22
N SER A 33 6.91 -0.14 -10.46
CA SER A 33 7.26 -1.45 -11.01
C SER A 33 6.05 -2.29 -11.44
N ASN A 34 4.87 -2.10 -10.83
CA ASN A 34 3.63 -2.80 -11.22
C ASN A 34 2.52 -1.84 -11.69
N GLN A 35 2.78 -0.53 -11.70
CA GLN A 35 1.85 0.50 -12.16
C GLN A 35 0.53 0.54 -11.37
N LYS A 36 0.59 0.25 -10.07
CA LYS A 36 -0.57 0.22 -9.17
C LYS A 36 -0.46 1.23 -8.04
N TRP A 37 -1.63 1.65 -7.53
CA TRP A 37 -1.73 2.51 -6.36
C TRP A 37 -1.96 1.69 -5.10
N TYR A 38 -1.34 2.13 -4.01
CA TYR A 38 -1.48 1.57 -2.67
C TYR A 38 -1.77 2.71 -1.70
N TYR A 39 -2.69 2.52 -0.77
CA TYR A 39 -2.95 3.50 0.30
C TYR A 39 -2.30 3.06 1.59
N PHE A 40 -1.59 3.98 2.25
CA PHE A 40 -0.97 3.75 3.55
C PHE A 40 -1.77 4.42 4.67
N ASP A 41 -1.96 3.69 5.77
CA ASP A 41 -2.61 4.20 6.97
C ASP A 41 -1.66 5.07 7.83
N GLU A 42 -2.15 5.54 8.98
CA GLU A 42 -1.39 6.37 9.93
C GLU A 42 -0.16 5.66 10.54
N ASN A 43 -0.17 4.33 10.55
CA ASN A 43 0.91 3.48 11.05
C ASN A 43 1.96 3.19 9.97
N GLY A 44 1.72 3.65 8.73
CA GLY A 44 2.53 3.35 7.57
C GLY A 44 2.42 1.88 7.15
N SER A 45 1.27 1.24 7.43
CA SER A 45 0.89 -0.03 6.83
C SER A 45 0.09 0.24 5.57
N PHE A 46 0.38 -0.46 4.47
CA PHE A 46 -0.56 -0.43 3.36
C PHE A 46 -1.87 -1.12 3.76
N VAL A 47 -2.96 -0.66 3.16
CA VAL A 47 -4.31 -1.16 3.37
C VAL A 47 -4.66 -2.18 2.28
N ALA A 48 -5.35 -3.26 2.64
CA ALA A 48 -5.78 -4.30 1.69
C ALA A 48 -7.11 -4.91 2.12
N ASP A 49 -7.82 -5.49 1.15
CA ASP A 49 -9.08 -6.21 1.34
C ASP A 49 -10.15 -5.40 2.07
N LYS A 50 -10.24 -4.10 1.78
CA LYS A 50 -11.23 -3.21 2.40
C LYS A 50 -11.54 -1.97 1.55
N ILE A 51 -12.71 -1.40 1.84
CA ILE A 51 -13.10 -0.08 1.37
C ILE A 51 -12.51 0.98 2.30
N ILE A 52 -11.90 2.02 1.73
CA ILE A 52 -11.52 3.24 2.44
C ILE A 52 -12.38 4.40 1.95
N ASN A 53 -12.77 5.29 2.86
CA ASN A 53 -13.45 6.54 2.54
C ASN A 53 -12.47 7.69 2.71
N LEU A 54 -12.24 8.45 1.65
CA LEU A 54 -11.37 9.63 1.63
C LEU A 54 -12.18 10.78 1.02
N ASP A 55 -12.42 11.84 1.79
CA ASP A 55 -13.13 13.04 1.32
C ASP A 55 -14.46 12.74 0.61
N SER A 56 -15.29 11.87 1.20
CA SER A 56 -16.58 11.41 0.66
C SER A 56 -16.48 10.53 -0.60
N VAL A 57 -15.28 10.10 -1.00
CA VAL A 57 -15.07 9.12 -2.07
C VAL A 57 -14.65 7.78 -1.48
N GLU A 58 -15.32 6.71 -1.91
CA GLU A 58 -15.00 5.34 -1.50
C GLU A 58 -14.09 4.65 -2.51
N TYR A 59 -13.06 3.97 -2.01
CA TYR A 59 -12.11 3.21 -2.81
C TYR A 59 -12.02 1.79 -2.26
N TYR A 60 -12.25 0.79 -3.11
CA TYR A 60 -12.02 -0.59 -2.75
C TYR A 60 -10.57 -0.97 -3.06
N LEU A 61 -9.83 -1.43 -2.06
CA LEU A 61 -8.50 -1.98 -2.26
C LEU A 61 -8.56 -3.50 -2.35
N SER A 62 -7.91 -4.05 -3.35
CA SER A 62 -7.85 -5.49 -3.60
C SER A 62 -7.24 -6.25 -2.42
N TYR A 63 -7.35 -7.57 -2.44
CA TYR A 63 -6.68 -8.45 -1.48
C TYR A 63 -5.15 -8.21 -1.40
N ASN A 64 -4.54 -7.73 -2.48
CA ASN A 64 -3.11 -7.39 -2.52
C ASN A 64 -2.82 -5.93 -2.12
N GLY A 65 -3.84 -5.13 -1.82
CA GLY A 65 -3.73 -3.70 -1.50
C GLY A 65 -3.69 -2.76 -2.70
N GLU A 66 -3.94 -3.29 -3.90
CA GLU A 66 -3.96 -2.52 -5.15
C GLU A 66 -5.31 -1.82 -5.30
N LEU A 67 -5.29 -0.54 -5.67
CA LEU A 67 -6.45 0.13 -6.27
C LEU A 67 -6.60 -0.25 -7.75
#